data_AF-A0A8S1F2S3-F1
#
_entry.id   AF-A0A8S1F2S3-F1
#
_cell.length_a   1.000
_cell.length_b   1.000
_cell.length_c   1.000
_cell.angle_alpha   90.00
_cell.angle_beta   90.00
_cell.angle_gamma   90.00
#
_symmetry.space_group_name_H-M   'P 1'
#
loop_
_entity.id
_entity.type
_entity.pdbx_description
1 polymer ?
#
loop_
_entity_poly.entity_id
_entity_poly.type
_entity_poly.pdbx_seq_one_letter_code
_entity_poly.pdbx_strand_id
1 'polypeptide(L)'
;MADELRHRKPSIPEKFDSDFVDDDELREIVRDIETDKQKETPVESNTRWAKTKRCLREWGASCSWHGIPHMAQSLTFLAIFLWATILLICAILLVYLMYSTICQYLKFSKVVNLNIGMDQSRFPSVTFCNTNPYKLSAVKSIPELEALLTIYAQSI
;
A
#
# COMPACT_ATOMS: atom_id res chain seq x y z
N MET A 1 -30.20 -15.95 23.92
CA MET A 1 -31.61 -15.77 24.31
C MET A 1 -32.10 -14.51 23.65
N ALA A 2 -33.10 -14.47 22.79
CA ALA A 2 -33.57 -15.36 21.74
C ALA A 2 -34.09 -14.40 20.64
N ASP A 3 -33.92 -14.75 19.37
CA ASP A 3 -34.42 -14.03 18.19
C ASP A 3 -35.93 -13.73 18.33
N GLU A 4 -36.32 -12.45 18.21
CA GLU A 4 -37.72 -12.08 18.03
C GLU A 4 -37.95 -11.71 16.55
N LEU A 5 -38.53 -12.69 15.84
CA LEU A 5 -38.84 -12.68 14.42
C LEU A 5 -39.79 -11.54 14.05
N ARG A 6 -39.30 -10.62 13.22
CA ARG A 6 -40.09 -9.56 12.57
C ARG A 6 -41.16 -10.20 11.67
N HIS A 7 -42.38 -10.35 12.19
CA HIS A 7 -43.53 -10.79 11.40
C HIS A 7 -43.85 -9.73 10.35
N ARG A 8 -43.53 -10.01 9.08
CA ARG A 8 -44.06 -9.27 7.95
C ARG A 8 -45.54 -9.64 7.83
N LYS A 9 -46.44 -8.69 8.12
CA LYS A 9 -47.87 -8.84 7.82
C LYS A 9 -48.06 -9.13 6.32
N PRO A 10 -48.97 -10.03 5.93
CA PRO A 10 -49.15 -10.43 4.54
C PRO A 10 -49.68 -9.28 3.68
N SER A 11 -49.43 -9.43 2.39
CA SER A 11 -49.81 -8.57 1.27
C SER A 11 -51.24 -8.04 1.34
N ILE A 12 -51.35 -6.76 0.96
CA ILE A 12 -52.57 -5.97 0.72
C ILE A 12 -53.58 -6.79 -0.10
N PRO A 13 -54.85 -6.92 0.35
CA PRO A 13 -55.91 -7.47 -0.49
C PRO A 13 -56.24 -6.50 -1.62
N GLU A 14 -56.30 -7.04 -2.84
CA GLU A 14 -56.67 -6.35 -4.08
C GLU A 14 -58.20 -6.15 -4.15
N LYS A 15 -58.76 -5.39 -3.20
CA LYS A 15 -60.12 -4.87 -3.32
C LYS A 15 -60.27 -3.56 -2.56
N PHE A 16 -60.38 -2.48 -3.33
CA PHE A 16 -60.64 -1.13 -2.88
C PHE A 16 -62.16 -0.95 -2.82
N ASP A 17 -62.75 -1.17 -1.64
CA ASP A 17 -64.10 -0.72 -1.32
C ASP A 17 -63.96 0.64 -0.58
N SER A 18 -64.47 1.69 -1.20
CA SER A 18 -64.24 3.09 -0.83
C SER A 18 -65.17 3.63 0.27
N ASP A 19 -65.92 2.77 0.95
CA ASP A 19 -66.87 3.16 1.99
C ASP A 19 -66.55 2.38 3.27
N PHE A 20 -66.22 3.11 4.34
CA PHE A 20 -65.83 2.63 5.68
C PHE A 20 -64.31 2.44 5.90
N VAL A 21 -63.56 3.54 5.79
CA VAL A 21 -62.34 3.69 6.60
C VAL A 21 -62.80 4.34 7.90
N ASP A 22 -62.70 3.62 9.04
CA ASP A 22 -62.99 4.18 10.36
C ASP A 22 -62.12 5.44 10.56
N ASP A 23 -62.74 6.57 10.89
CA ASP A 23 -62.05 7.84 11.14
C ASP A 23 -60.91 7.69 12.17
N ASP A 24 -61.04 6.72 13.08
CA ASP A 24 -60.06 6.44 14.12
C ASP A 24 -58.80 5.75 13.59
N GLU A 25 -58.90 4.87 12.58
CA GLU A 25 -57.73 4.23 11.94
C GLU A 25 -56.97 5.26 11.09
N LEU A 26 -57.69 6.14 10.38
CA LEU A 26 -57.07 7.24 9.65
C LEU A 26 -56.35 8.23 10.59
N ARG A 27 -56.95 8.54 11.74
CA ARG A 27 -56.34 9.39 12.78
C ARG A 27 -55.11 8.75 13.40
N GLU A 28 -55.11 7.43 13.57
CA GLU A 28 -53.95 6.71 14.09
C GLU A 28 -52.80 6.72 13.08
N ILE A 29 -53.09 6.48 11.80
CA ILE A 29 -52.09 6.59 10.72
C ILE A 29 -51.53 8.01 10.61
N VAL A 30 -52.37 9.05 10.69
CA VAL A 30 -51.92 10.46 10.65
C VAL A 30 -51.04 10.79 11.86
N ARG A 31 -51.39 10.29 13.05
CA ARG A 31 -50.62 10.49 14.28
C ARG A 31 -49.26 9.80 14.21
N ASP A 32 -49.20 8.60 13.64
CA ASP A 32 -47.95 7.87 13.42
C ASP A 32 -47.07 8.60 12.40
N ILE A 33 -47.65 9.11 11.31
CA ILE A 33 -46.94 9.94 10.31
C ILE A 33 -46.43 11.24 10.95
N GLU A 34 -47.23 11.92 11.78
CA GLU A 34 -46.78 13.13 12.48
C GLU A 34 -45.68 12.82 13.50
N THR A 35 -45.78 11.71 14.23
CA THR A 35 -44.78 11.30 15.23
C THR A 35 -43.46 10.92 14.56
N ASP A 36 -43.50 10.19 13.45
CA ASP A 36 -42.30 9.87 12.67
C ASP A 36 -41.71 11.12 12.01
N LYS A 37 -42.54 12.02 11.49
CA LYS A 37 -42.08 13.33 11.00
C LYS A 37 -41.45 14.17 12.11
N GLN A 38 -41.95 14.07 13.34
CA GLN A 38 -41.40 14.75 14.52
C GLN A 38 -40.11 14.09 15.04
N LYS A 39 -39.91 12.80 14.75
CA LYS A 39 -38.69 12.03 15.04
C LYS A 39 -37.60 12.26 13.98
N GLU A 40 -38.01 12.53 12.75
CA GLU A 40 -37.14 12.93 11.63
C GLU A 40 -36.77 14.42 11.66
N THR A 41 -37.64 15.30 12.20
CA THR A 41 -37.19 16.65 12.56
C THR A 41 -36.16 16.50 13.66
N PRO A 42 -34.87 16.75 13.39
CA PRO A 42 -33.89 16.70 14.45
C PRO A 42 -34.29 17.80 15.41
N VAL A 43 -34.64 17.46 16.65
CA VAL A 43 -34.65 18.43 17.75
C VAL A 43 -33.32 19.15 17.65
N GLU A 44 -33.36 20.38 17.14
CA GLU A 44 -32.20 21.19 16.83
C GLU A 44 -31.60 21.60 18.17
N SER A 45 -30.89 20.66 18.81
CA SER A 45 -30.12 20.95 20.00
C SER A 45 -29.06 21.95 19.56
N ASN A 46 -29.27 23.21 19.94
CA ASN A 46 -28.45 24.35 19.54
C ASN A 46 -27.05 24.35 20.21
N THR A 47 -26.63 23.18 20.69
CA THR A 47 -25.36 22.95 21.35
C THR A 47 -24.28 22.75 20.28
N ARG A 48 -23.20 23.52 20.37
CA ARG A 48 -22.04 23.45 19.45
C ARG A 48 -21.55 22.01 19.23
N TRP A 49 -21.60 21.18 20.29
CA TRP A 49 -21.18 19.78 20.27
C TRP A 49 -22.02 18.88 19.35
N ALA A 50 -23.34 19.08 19.31
CA ALA A 50 -24.22 18.31 18.42
C ALA A 50 -23.93 18.64 16.95
N LYS A 51 -23.68 19.92 16.65
CA LYS A 51 -23.28 20.39 15.32
C LYS A 51 -21.92 19.79 14.91
N THR A 52 -20.92 19.84 15.78
CA THR A 52 -19.60 19.25 15.53
C THR A 52 -19.67 17.73 15.33
N LYS A 53 -20.45 17.01 16.14
CA LYS A 53 -20.60 15.55 16.03
C LYS A 53 -21.24 15.16 14.69
N ARG A 54 -22.26 15.91 14.24
CA ARG A 54 -22.90 15.67 12.93
C ARG A 54 -21.92 15.90 11.79
N CYS A 55 -21.21 17.03 11.81
CA CYS A 55 -20.21 17.36 10.81
C CYS A 55 -19.10 16.31 10.73
N LEU A 56 -18.60 15.84 11.89
CA LEU A 56 -17.57 14.80 11.95
C LEU A 56 -18.06 13.47 11.35
N ARG A 57 -19.32 13.11 11.57
CA ARG A 57 -19.92 11.90 11.00
C ARG A 57 -20.11 12.01 9.48
N GLU A 58 -20.60 13.15 8.99
CA GLU A 58 -20.75 13.41 7.55
C GLU A 58 -19.40 13.43 6.83
N TRP A 59 -18.38 14.06 7.42
CA TRP A 59 -17.01 14.02 6.93
C TRP A 59 -16.44 12.60 6.94
N GLY A 60 -16.60 11.87 8.04
CA GLY A 60 -16.11 10.49 8.14
C GLY A 60 -16.74 9.55 7.11
N ALA A 61 -18.02 9.75 6.79
CA ALA A 61 -18.73 8.98 5.76
C ALA A 61 -18.29 9.33 4.32
N SER A 62 -17.81 10.55 4.08
CA SER A 62 -17.38 11.05 2.76
C SER A 62 -15.86 11.01 2.56
N CYS A 63 -15.10 10.60 3.57
CA CYS A 63 -13.65 10.53 3.52
C CYS A 63 -13.18 9.46 2.51
N SER A 64 -12.12 9.76 1.75
CA SER A 64 -11.50 8.82 0.81
C SER A 64 -10.63 7.76 1.48
N TRP A 65 -10.36 7.89 2.79
CA TRP A 65 -9.62 6.89 3.55
C TRP A 65 -10.52 5.69 3.82
N HIS A 66 -10.29 4.58 3.13
CA HIS A 66 -11.18 3.42 3.16
C HIS A 66 -11.59 2.91 4.56
N GLY A 67 -10.74 3.04 5.59
CA GLY A 67 -11.09 2.61 6.95
C GLY A 67 -11.96 3.59 7.75
N ILE A 68 -12.00 4.89 7.38
CA ILE A 68 -12.77 5.91 8.13
C ILE A 68 -14.29 5.76 7.93
N PRO A 69 -14.83 5.52 6.71
CA PRO A 69 -16.26 5.27 6.52
C PRO A 69 -16.76 4.05 7.30
N HIS A 70 -15.99 2.97 7.36
CA HIS A 70 -16.34 1.78 8.14
C HIS A 70 -16.42 2.08 9.64
N MET A 71 -15.52 2.93 10.17
CA MET A 71 -15.58 3.41 11.54
C MET A 71 -16.80 4.33 11.78
N ALA A 72 -17.09 5.25 10.86
CA ALA A 72 -18.18 6.21 10.98
C ALA A 72 -19.59 5.60 10.86
N GLN A 73 -19.72 4.48 10.13
CA GLN A 73 -20.99 3.76 9.94
C GLN A 73 -21.23 2.66 11.00
N SER A 74 -20.21 2.29 11.77
CA SER A 74 -20.34 1.21 12.76
C SER A 74 -21.19 1.64 13.97
N LEU A 75 -22.14 0.77 14.34
CA LEU A 75 -23.11 1.03 15.42
C LEU A 75 -22.63 0.51 16.79
N THR A 76 -21.65 -0.39 16.82
CA THR A 76 -21.14 -1.01 18.04
C THR A 76 -19.73 -0.53 18.37
N PHE A 77 -19.47 -0.27 19.66
CA PHE A 77 -18.16 0.19 20.12
C PHE A 77 -17.02 -0.81 19.84
N LEU A 78 -17.31 -2.12 19.86
CA LEU A 78 -16.32 -3.14 19.52
C LEU A 78 -15.91 -3.09 18.05
N ALA A 79 -16.87 -2.86 17.14
CA ALA A 79 -16.57 -2.72 15.72
C ALA A 79 -15.74 -1.45 15.46
N ILE A 80 -16.05 -0.32 16.12
CA ILE A 80 -15.24 0.90 16.06
C ILE A 80 -13.79 0.61 16.47
N PHE A 81 -13.59 -0.08 17.59
CA PHE A 81 -12.26 -0.37 18.11
C PHE A 81 -11.47 -1.30 17.18
N LEU A 82 -12.13 -2.30 16.59
CA LEU A 82 -11.53 -3.19 15.61
C LEU A 82 -11.09 -2.41 14.37
N TRP A 83 -11.97 -1.61 13.78
CA TRP A 83 -11.64 -0.82 12.58
C TRP A 83 -10.55 0.22 12.86
N ALA A 84 -10.57 0.86 14.04
CA ALA A 84 -9.52 1.78 14.47
C ALA A 84 -8.16 1.08 14.62
N THR A 85 -8.15 -0.13 15.19
CA THR A 85 -6.92 -0.93 15.35
C THR A 85 -6.35 -1.35 14.01
N ILE A 86 -7.20 -1.80 13.07
CA ILE A 86 -6.76 -2.15 11.71
C ILE A 86 -6.17 -0.93 11.01
N LEU A 87 -6.86 0.22 11.07
CA LEU A 87 -6.38 1.46 10.45
C LEU A 87 -5.04 1.92 11.05
N LEU A 88 -4.88 1.79 12.37
CA LEU A 88 -3.61 2.08 13.06
C LEU A 88 -2.48 1.16 12.58
N ILE A 89 -2.71 -0.14 12.48
CA ILE A 89 -1.72 -1.10 11.99
C ILE A 89 -1.33 -0.76 10.54
N CYS A 90 -2.31 -0.50 9.67
CA CYS A 90 -2.05 -0.10 8.29
C CYS A 90 -1.22 1.19 8.22
N ALA A 91 -1.50 2.18 9.07
CA ALA A 91 -0.72 3.42 9.11
C ALA A 91 0.74 3.17 9.53
N ILE A 92 0.98 2.33 10.54
CA ILE A 92 2.34 1.96 10.96
C ILE A 92 3.09 1.24 9.83
N LEU A 93 2.44 0.26 9.18
CA LEU A 93 3.03 -0.46 8.06
C LEU A 93 3.34 0.45 6.87
N LEU A 94 2.46 1.42 6.58
CA LEU A 94 2.67 2.41 5.53
C LEU A 94 3.91 3.27 5.81
N VAL A 95 4.05 3.77 7.05
CA VAL A 95 5.24 4.56 7.46
C VAL A 95 6.51 3.72 7.35
N TYR A 96 6.49 2.47 7.81
CA TYR A 96 7.62 1.55 7.69
C TYR A 96 8.00 1.28 6.24
N LEU A 97 7.01 1.02 5.38
CA LEU A 97 7.23 0.79 3.95
C LEU A 97 7.82 2.03 3.27
N MET A 98 7.27 3.21 3.53
CA MET A 98 7.79 4.47 2.99
C MET A 98 9.23 4.71 3.41
N TYR A 99 9.54 4.51 4.70
CA TYR A 99 10.91 4.61 5.21
C TYR A 99 11.86 3.63 4.51
N SER A 100 11.47 2.34 4.44
CA SER A 100 12.28 1.31 3.80
C SER A 100 12.52 1.60 2.32
N THR A 101 11.49 2.01 1.58
CA THR A 101 11.59 2.35 0.15
C THR A 101 12.49 3.56 -0.06
N ILE A 102 12.39 4.60 0.77
CA ILE A 102 13.29 5.77 0.68
C ILE A 102 14.73 5.36 0.95
N CYS A 103 14.97 4.56 2.00
CA CYS A 103 16.32 4.05 2.29
C CYS A 103 16.86 3.18 1.14
N GLN A 104 16.03 2.37 0.50
CA GLN A 104 16.43 1.56 -0.67
C GLN A 104 16.73 2.42 -1.89
N TYR A 105 15.92 3.45 -2.14
CA TYR A 105 16.14 4.40 -3.23
C TYR A 105 17.49 5.15 -3.06
N LEU A 106 17.75 5.66 -1.86
CA LEU A 106 18.99 6.39 -1.55
C LEU A 106 20.24 5.50 -1.42
N LYS A 107 20.10 4.17 -1.47
CA LYS A 107 21.25 3.26 -1.56
C LYS A 107 21.88 3.25 -2.95
N PHE A 108 21.21 3.79 -3.98
CA PHE A 108 21.69 3.83 -5.37
C PHE A 108 22.24 2.48 -5.87
N SER A 109 21.58 1.38 -5.48
CA SER A 109 22.00 0.05 -5.90
C SER A 109 21.76 -0.12 -7.39
N LYS A 110 22.78 -0.64 -8.09
CA LYS A 110 22.76 -0.85 -9.54
C LYS A 110 22.64 -2.34 -9.83
N VAL A 111 21.62 -2.70 -10.61
CA VAL A 111 21.44 -4.07 -11.12
C VAL A 111 22.06 -4.12 -12.51
N VAL A 112 23.08 -4.95 -12.69
CA VAL A 112 23.69 -5.18 -14.00
C VAL A 112 23.03 -6.42 -14.62
N ASN A 113 22.32 -6.22 -15.72
CA ASN A 113 21.77 -7.32 -16.51
C ASN A 113 22.82 -7.76 -17.53
N LEU A 114 23.42 -8.94 -17.32
CA LEU A 114 24.34 -9.55 -18.28
C LEU A 114 23.52 -10.30 -19.33
N ASN A 115 23.40 -9.72 -20.52
CA ASN A 115 22.87 -10.44 -21.67
C ASN A 115 24.04 -11.12 -22.37
N ILE A 116 24.07 -12.46 -22.32
CA ILE A 116 24.99 -13.24 -23.17
C ILE A 116 24.33 -13.34 -24.55
N GLY A 117 24.51 -12.30 -25.34
CA GLY A 117 24.20 -12.30 -26.76
C GLY A 117 25.32 -12.95 -27.56
N MET A 118 24.98 -13.69 -28.60
CA MET A 118 25.92 -14.11 -29.65
C MET A 118 26.18 -12.92 -30.57
N ASP A 119 26.73 -11.83 -30.04
CA ASP A 119 27.16 -10.70 -30.84
C ASP A 119 28.50 -11.03 -31.51
N GLN A 120 28.67 -10.61 -32.77
CA GLN A 120 29.97 -10.68 -33.44
C GLN A 120 30.95 -9.74 -32.72
N SER A 121 31.73 -10.30 -31.80
CA SER A 121 32.78 -9.58 -31.08
C SER A 121 33.99 -9.36 -31.99
N ARG A 122 34.64 -8.21 -31.87
CA ARG A 122 35.90 -7.94 -32.57
C ARG A 122 36.98 -8.86 -32.04
N PHE A 123 37.80 -9.41 -32.93
CA PHE A 123 38.97 -10.19 -32.52
C PHE A 123 39.86 -9.33 -31.61
N PRO A 124 40.23 -9.80 -30.41
CA PRO A 124 40.99 -9.00 -29.46
C PRO A 124 42.43 -8.78 -29.94
N SER A 125 43.09 -7.76 -29.42
CA SER A 125 44.53 -7.63 -29.60
C SER A 125 45.23 -8.74 -28.83
N VAL A 126 45.87 -9.66 -29.55
CA VAL A 126 46.69 -10.70 -28.95
C VAL A 126 48.13 -10.21 -28.94
N THR A 127 48.66 -9.96 -27.75
CA THR A 127 50.07 -9.64 -27.55
C THR A 127 50.77 -10.86 -26.98
N PHE A 128 51.74 -11.40 -27.71
CA PHE A 128 52.63 -12.42 -27.19
C PHE A 128 54.01 -11.80 -26.95
N CYS A 129 54.65 -12.19 -25.85
CA CYS A 129 56.03 -11.85 -25.56
C CYS A 129 56.88 -13.12 -25.55
N ASN A 130 58.15 -12.98 -25.89
CA ASN A 130 59.12 -14.04 -25.67
C ASN A 130 59.31 -14.20 -24.16
N THR A 131 59.23 -15.43 -23.65
CA THR A 131 59.51 -15.74 -22.24
C THR A 131 60.92 -15.33 -21.85
N ASN A 132 61.85 -15.35 -22.80
CA ASN A 132 63.19 -14.83 -22.60
C ASN A 132 63.19 -13.30 -22.77
N PRO A 133 63.45 -12.52 -21.69
CA PRO A 133 63.51 -11.06 -21.75
C PRO A 133 64.76 -10.53 -22.47
N TYR A 134 65.80 -11.35 -22.64
CA TYR A 134 67.09 -10.90 -23.17
C TYR A 134 67.56 -11.72 -24.38
N LYS A 135 67.95 -11.03 -25.45
CA LYS A 135 68.59 -11.67 -26.60
C LYS A 135 70.08 -11.87 -26.30
N LEU A 136 70.54 -13.12 -26.25
CA LEU A 136 71.93 -13.46 -25.90
C LEU A 136 72.97 -12.75 -26.79
N SER A 137 72.68 -12.54 -28.08
CA SER A 137 73.59 -11.78 -28.96
C SER A 137 73.61 -10.29 -28.66
N ALA A 138 72.50 -9.71 -28.20
CA ALA A 138 72.48 -8.31 -27.75
C ALA A 138 73.23 -8.15 -26.43
N VAL A 139 73.11 -9.13 -25.53
CA VAL A 139 73.85 -9.18 -24.27
C VAL A 139 75.36 -9.22 -24.49
N LYS A 140 75.84 -10.07 -25.41
CA LYS A 140 77.27 -10.18 -25.76
C LYS A 140 77.84 -8.95 -26.46
N SER A 141 77.00 -8.09 -27.04
CA SER A 141 77.47 -6.85 -27.67
C SER A 141 77.84 -5.76 -26.65
N ILE A 142 77.42 -5.93 -25.39
CA ILE A 142 77.70 -5.00 -24.29
C ILE A 142 78.75 -5.66 -23.38
N PRO A 143 79.98 -5.14 -23.31
CA PRO A 143 81.09 -5.81 -22.63
C PRO A 143 80.84 -5.99 -21.12
N GLU A 144 80.12 -5.04 -20.50
CA GLU A 144 79.73 -5.14 -19.08
C GLU A 144 78.77 -6.31 -18.82
N LEU A 145 77.82 -6.54 -19.73
CA LEU A 145 76.81 -7.59 -19.58
C LEU A 145 77.36 -8.97 -19.96
N GLU A 146 78.32 -9.02 -20.91
CA GLU A 146 79.06 -10.24 -21.24
C GLU A 146 79.95 -10.71 -20.08
N ALA A 147 80.64 -9.79 -19.40
CA ALA A 147 81.44 -10.11 -18.22
C ALA A 147 80.57 -10.68 -17.09
N LEU A 148 79.40 -10.08 -16.84
CA LEU A 148 78.43 -10.59 -15.87
C LEU A 148 77.89 -11.98 -16.25
N LEU A 149 77.59 -12.21 -17.52
CA LEU A 149 77.14 -13.52 -18.01
C LEU A 149 78.21 -14.60 -17.81
N THR A 150 79.48 -14.25 -18.04
CA THR A 150 80.62 -15.16 -17.86
C THR A 150 80.85 -15.54 -16.40
N ILE A 151 80.79 -14.56 -15.49
CA ILE A 151 80.92 -14.81 -14.04
C ILE A 151 79.75 -15.67 -13.55
N TYR A 152 78.52 -15.34 -13.96
CA TYR A 152 77.34 -16.11 -13.58
C TYR A 152 77.41 -17.56 -14.06
N ALA A 153 77.86 -17.80 -15.29
CA ALA A 153 78.03 -19.14 -15.86
C ALA A 153 79.13 -19.97 -15.16
N GLN A 154 80.11 -19.33 -14.52
CA GLN A 154 81.14 -20.00 -13.73
C GLN A 154 80.69 -20.31 -12.28
N SER A 155 79.64 -19.63 -11.81
CA SER A 155 79.10 -19.77 -10.45
C SER A 155 78.03 -20.86 -10.30
N ILE A 156 77.63 -21.46 -11.42
CA ILE A 156 76.73 -22.62 -11.52
C ILE A 156 77.57 -23.86 -11.77
#